data_AF-A0A9Q9VYI9-F1
#
_entry.id   AF-A0A9Q9VYI9-F1
#
_cell.length_a   1.000
_cell.length_b   1.000
_cell.length_c   1.000
_cell.angle_alpha   90.00
_cell.angle_beta   90.00
_cell.angle_gamma   90.00
#
_symmetry.space_group_name_H-M   'P 1'
#
loop_
_entity.id
_entity.type
_entity.pdbx_description
1 polymer ?
#
loop_
_entity_poly.entity_id
_entity_poly.type
_entity_poly.pdbx_seq_one_letter_code
_entity_poly.pdbx_strand_id
1 'polypeptide(L)'
;MILWLKGVIFTFVDPCHTESRADLQDLAPGTNPPFMTPSTERCLWIVNKIEEFLEERLAPTTLAAKHPESNTGIDVFAKFSAYIKNPQKEAKEGEKLLLKSLKRLDEYLQMPLAEEIDANSVDDPGVSTRSFLDGPDLTLADCNLLPKLHIIKIVARKYRGFEIPADMNGVEFGDI
;
A
#
# COMPACT_ATOMS: atom_id res chain seq x y z
N MET A 1 -4.17 -6.17 6.71
CA MET A 1 -3.79 -6.93 5.49
C MET A 1 -2.74 -7.98 5.83
N ILE A 2 -1.54 -7.60 6.30
CA ILE A 2 -0.43 -8.54 6.59
C ILE A 2 -0.85 -9.74 7.47
N LEU A 3 -1.47 -9.49 8.64
CA LEU A 3 -1.92 -10.58 9.52
C LEU A 3 -2.90 -11.55 8.85
N TRP A 4 -3.74 -11.04 7.94
CA TRP A 4 -4.67 -11.87 7.17
C TRP A 4 -3.93 -12.73 6.15
N LEU A 5 -2.98 -12.15 5.40
CA LEU A 5 -2.16 -12.88 4.42
C LEU A 5 -1.30 -13.96 5.08
N LYS A 6 -0.83 -13.71 6.31
CA LYS A 6 -0.11 -14.70 7.13
C LYS A 6 -1.00 -15.82 7.66
N GLY A 7 -2.33 -15.72 7.53
CA GLY A 7 -3.28 -16.74 7.99
C GLY A 7 -3.28 -16.95 9.51
N VAL A 8 -2.86 -15.94 10.29
CA VAL A 8 -2.82 -16.05 11.74
C VAL A 8 -4.15 -15.66 12.37
N ILE A 9 -4.43 -16.23 13.54
CA ILE A 9 -5.57 -15.81 14.36
C ILE A 9 -5.15 -14.56 15.13
N PHE A 10 -5.90 -13.47 14.97
CA PHE A 10 -5.64 -12.22 15.68
C PHE A 10 -6.95 -11.56 16.10
N THR A 11 -6.87 -10.70 17.11
CA THR A 11 -7.98 -9.86 17.56
C THR A 11 -7.72 -8.43 17.11
N PHE A 12 -8.70 -7.83 16.46
CA PHE A 12 -8.69 -6.40 16.14
C PHE A 12 -9.42 -5.64 17.25
N VAL A 13 -8.77 -4.63 17.82
CA VAL A 13 -9.36 -3.76 18.84
C VAL A 13 -9.41 -2.36 18.27
N ASP A 14 -10.62 -1.80 18.18
CA ASP A 14 -10.80 -0.40 17.81
C ASP A 14 -10.51 0.50 19.03
N PRO A 15 -9.49 1.37 18.96
CA PRO A 15 -9.15 2.30 20.05
C PRO A 15 -10.20 3.39 20.27
N CYS A 16 -11.13 3.60 19.33
CA CYS A 16 -12.23 4.55 19.47
C CYS A 16 -13.37 4.04 20.36
N HIS A 17 -13.46 2.73 20.61
CA HIS A 17 -14.43 2.18 21.55
C HIS A 17 -14.08 2.54 23.01
N THR A 18 -15.06 2.98 23.78
CA THR A 18 -14.85 3.50 25.14
C THR A 18 -14.38 2.43 26.13
N GLU A 19 -14.78 1.18 25.95
CA GLU A 19 -14.44 0.07 26.85
C GLU A 19 -12.99 -0.40 26.69
N SER A 20 -12.39 -0.24 25.50
CA SER A 20 -11.00 -0.62 25.22
C SER A 20 -9.98 0.45 25.63
N ARG A 21 -10.39 1.70 25.89
CA ARG A 21 -9.45 2.81 26.18
C ARG A 21 -8.62 2.62 27.45
N ALA A 22 -9.17 2.02 28.51
CA ALA A 22 -8.44 1.81 29.76
C ALA A 22 -7.29 0.81 29.57
N ASP A 23 -7.61 -0.37 29.03
CA ASP A 23 -6.62 -1.43 28.79
C ASP A 23 -5.56 -1.01 27.77
N LEU A 24 -5.95 -0.25 26.74
CA LEU A 24 -5.03 0.26 25.73
C LEU A 24 -4.09 1.35 26.28
N GLN A 25 -4.55 2.16 27.24
CA GLN A 25 -3.76 3.22 27.84
C GLN A 25 -2.66 2.67 28.76
N ASP A 26 -2.90 1.52 29.40
CA ASP A 26 -1.88 0.79 30.16
C ASP A 26 -0.87 0.07 29.24
N LEU A 27 -1.32 -0.43 28.08
CA LEU A 27 -0.48 -1.13 27.10
C LEU A 27 0.44 -0.18 26.31
N ALA A 28 -0.05 1.00 25.93
CA ALA A 28 0.67 1.95 25.09
C ALA A 28 0.30 3.41 25.45
N PRO A 29 0.73 3.91 26.61
CA PRO A 29 0.33 5.23 27.11
C PRO A 29 0.75 6.35 26.15
N GLY A 30 -0.21 7.15 25.70
CA GLY A 30 0.03 8.31 24.83
C GLY A 30 0.49 7.97 23.40
N THR A 31 0.40 6.70 23.00
CA THR A 31 0.78 6.26 21.64
C THR A 31 -0.43 6.28 20.72
N ASN A 32 -0.29 6.92 19.56
CA ASN A 32 -1.34 6.87 18.55
C ASN A 32 -1.36 5.48 17.88
N PRO A 33 -2.53 4.89 17.63
CA PRO A 33 -2.65 3.69 16.82
C PRO A 33 -2.09 3.93 15.39
N PRO A 34 -1.63 2.89 14.69
CA PRO A 34 -1.67 1.48 15.08
C PRO A 34 -0.49 1.03 15.96
N PHE A 35 -0.76 0.11 16.88
CA PHE A 35 0.24 -0.65 17.63
C PHE A 35 -0.23 -2.10 17.76
N MET A 36 0.69 -3.01 18.07
CA MET A 36 0.43 -4.45 18.16
C MET A 36 1.07 -5.01 19.42
N THR A 37 0.36 -5.91 20.10
CA THR A 37 0.87 -6.63 21.27
C THR A 37 1.04 -8.11 20.90
N PRO A 38 2.27 -8.57 20.60
CA PRO A 38 2.52 -10.00 20.40
C PRO A 38 2.30 -10.77 21.70
N SER A 39 1.86 -12.03 21.63
CA SER A 39 1.55 -12.83 22.83
C SER A 39 2.73 -13.05 23.78
N THR A 40 3.96 -12.95 23.27
CA THR A 40 5.20 -13.28 24.01
C THR A 40 6.13 -12.08 24.21
N GLU A 41 5.76 -10.88 23.73
CA GLU A 41 6.67 -9.73 23.66
C GLU A 41 6.05 -8.40 24.03
N ARG A 42 6.93 -7.40 24.20
CA ARG A 42 6.52 -6.02 24.42
C ARG A 42 5.71 -5.49 23.23
N CYS A 43 4.79 -4.59 23.55
CA CYS A 43 4.01 -3.87 22.56
C CYS A 43 4.92 -3.19 21.52
N LEU A 44 4.58 -3.33 20.25
CA LEU A 44 5.25 -2.70 19.12
C LEU A 44 4.37 -1.56 18.60
N TRP A 45 4.93 -0.35 18.53
CA TRP A 45 4.19 0.88 18.15
C TRP A 45 4.66 1.52 16.84
N ILE A 46 5.73 1.00 16.24
CA ILE A 46 6.28 1.50 14.97
C ILE A 46 5.83 0.55 13.88
N VAL A 47 5.06 1.03 12.90
CA VAL A 47 4.52 0.23 11.80
C VAL A 47 5.61 -0.62 11.13
N ASN A 48 6.73 -0.01 10.72
CA ASN A 48 7.82 -0.75 10.08
C ASN A 48 8.38 -1.87 10.98
N LYS A 49 8.46 -1.66 12.30
CA LYS A 49 8.92 -2.70 13.23
C LYS A 49 7.88 -3.81 13.41
N ILE A 50 6.59 -3.47 13.35
CA ILE A 50 5.50 -4.44 13.34
C ILE A 50 5.62 -5.31 12.09
N GLU A 51 5.82 -4.70 10.92
CA GLU A 51 6.00 -5.41 9.65
C GLU A 51 7.21 -6.34 9.68
N GLU A 52 8.37 -5.85 10.09
CA GLU A 52 9.60 -6.65 10.28
C GLU A 52 9.37 -7.83 11.22
N PHE A 53 8.75 -7.58 12.38
CA PHE A 53 8.44 -8.63 13.36
C PHE A 53 7.51 -9.69 12.78
N LEU A 54 6.45 -9.29 12.08
CA LEU A 54 5.50 -10.22 11.49
C LEU A 54 6.14 -11.04 10.37
N GLU A 55 7.05 -10.46 9.61
CA GLU A 55 7.75 -11.17 8.53
C GLU A 55 8.75 -12.19 9.08
N GLU A 56 9.55 -11.82 10.07
CA GLU A 56 10.57 -12.70 10.68
C GLU A 56 9.96 -13.86 11.47
N ARG A 57 8.84 -13.62 12.15
CA ARG A 57 8.31 -14.58 13.16
C ARG A 57 7.17 -15.44 12.65
N LEU A 58 6.43 -14.97 11.65
CA LEU A 58 5.30 -15.71 11.09
C LEU A 58 5.73 -16.39 9.79
N ALA A 59 6.48 -17.48 9.95
CA ALA A 59 6.78 -18.46 8.91
C ALA A 59 5.57 -19.43 8.74
N PRO A 60 5.35 -20.04 7.55
CA PRO A 60 6.27 -20.21 6.42
C PRO A 60 6.05 -19.28 5.21
N THR A 61 5.00 -18.46 5.18
CA THR A 61 4.69 -17.62 4.01
C THR A 61 5.48 -16.30 4.05
N THR A 62 6.53 -16.17 3.23
CA THR A 62 7.24 -14.90 3.02
C THR A 62 6.36 -13.94 2.21
N LEU A 63 6.15 -12.73 2.72
CA LEU A 63 5.41 -11.65 2.03
C LEU A 63 6.35 -10.58 1.49
N ALA A 64 7.65 -10.65 1.76
CA ALA A 64 8.63 -9.75 1.18
C ALA A 64 8.60 -9.82 -0.36
N ALA A 65 8.60 -8.64 -1.00
CA ALA A 65 8.72 -8.53 -2.44
C ALA A 65 10.10 -9.02 -2.92
N LYS A 66 10.12 -9.73 -4.04
CA LYS A 66 11.32 -10.22 -4.72
C LYS A 66 12.03 -9.11 -5.49
N HIS A 67 11.25 -8.22 -6.11
CA HIS A 67 11.77 -7.12 -6.92
C HIS A 67 11.85 -5.84 -6.09
N PRO A 68 13.03 -5.21 -5.96
CA PRO A 68 13.15 -3.91 -5.31
C PRO A 68 12.29 -2.84 -5.99
N GLU A 69 12.06 -2.95 -7.30
CA GLU A 69 11.21 -2.05 -8.09
C GLU A 69 9.73 -2.11 -7.68
N SER A 70 9.28 -3.16 -6.98
CA SER A 70 7.90 -3.28 -6.46
C SER A 70 7.55 -2.20 -5.45
N ASN A 71 8.55 -1.47 -4.92
CA ASN A 71 8.34 -0.28 -4.10
C ASN A 71 8.03 0.99 -4.92
N THR A 72 7.89 0.88 -6.24
CA THR A 72 7.41 1.97 -7.11
C THR A 72 6.02 2.40 -6.64
N GLY A 73 5.84 3.69 -6.36
CA GLY A 73 4.58 4.24 -5.85
C GLY A 73 4.59 4.69 -4.39
N ILE A 74 5.68 4.45 -3.65
CA ILE A 74 5.81 4.90 -2.26
C ILE A 74 5.65 6.43 -2.08
N ASP A 75 5.98 7.21 -3.11
CA ASP A 75 5.88 8.67 -3.12
C ASP A 75 4.48 9.20 -3.50
N VAL A 76 3.62 8.36 -4.09
CA VAL A 76 2.29 8.75 -4.59
C VAL A 76 1.45 9.38 -3.48
N PHE A 77 1.46 8.79 -2.28
CA PHE A 77 0.67 9.32 -1.16
C PHE A 77 1.20 10.65 -0.62
N ALA A 78 2.52 10.88 -0.68
CA ALA A 78 3.10 12.17 -0.33
C ALA A 78 2.71 13.26 -1.34
N LYS A 79 2.73 12.95 -2.65
CA LYS A 79 2.25 13.86 -3.70
C LYS A 79 0.75 14.17 -3.54
N PHE A 80 -0.05 13.15 -3.29
CA PHE A 80 -1.47 13.32 -3.00
C PHE A 80 -1.71 14.19 -1.78
N SER A 81 -0.98 13.96 -0.69
CA SER A 81 -1.09 14.76 0.53
C SER A 81 -0.80 16.23 0.29
N ALA A 82 0.22 16.54 -0.52
CA ALA A 82 0.54 17.91 -0.92
C ALA A 82 -0.57 18.50 -1.81
N TYR A 83 -1.10 17.72 -2.76
CA TYR A 83 -2.20 18.13 -3.65
C TYR A 83 -3.48 18.44 -2.88
N ILE A 84 -3.96 17.52 -2.04
CA ILE A 84 -5.25 17.64 -1.37
C ILE A 84 -5.26 18.76 -0.32
N LYS A 85 -4.14 18.97 0.37
CA LYS A 85 -3.96 20.01 1.40
C LYS A 85 -3.68 21.40 0.82
N ASN A 86 -3.43 21.53 -0.48
CA ASN A 86 -3.16 22.83 -1.09
C ASN A 86 -4.41 23.74 -1.05
N PRO A 87 -4.40 24.88 -0.36
CA PRO A 87 -5.58 25.76 -0.27
C PRO A 87 -5.96 26.38 -1.62
N GLN A 88 -5.01 26.54 -2.54
CA GLN A 88 -5.25 27.08 -3.88
C GLN A 88 -5.76 25.95 -4.79
N LYS A 89 -7.05 25.96 -5.11
CA LYS A 89 -7.67 24.89 -5.90
C LYS A 89 -7.32 24.97 -7.39
N GLU A 90 -6.95 26.15 -7.85
CA GLU A 90 -6.61 26.47 -9.23
C GLU A 90 -5.15 26.08 -9.56
N ALA A 91 -4.33 25.82 -8.54
CA ALA A 91 -2.93 25.47 -8.68
C ALA A 91 -2.78 24.01 -9.20
N LYS A 92 -2.65 23.87 -10.52
CA LYS A 92 -2.50 22.58 -11.21
C LYS A 92 -1.18 21.84 -10.94
N GLU A 93 -0.20 22.49 -10.32
CA GLU A 93 1.13 21.89 -10.12
C GLU A 93 1.07 20.65 -9.22
N GLY A 94 0.27 20.68 -8.14
CA GLY A 94 0.10 19.53 -7.25
C GLY A 94 -0.56 18.34 -7.94
N GLU A 95 -1.55 18.60 -8.79
CA GLU A 95 -2.23 17.58 -9.59
C GLU A 95 -1.27 16.96 -10.60
N LYS A 96 -0.48 17.79 -11.29
CA LYS A 96 0.51 17.33 -12.26
C LYS A 96 1.58 16.44 -11.61
N LEU A 97 2.02 16.77 -10.41
CA LEU A 97 2.97 15.94 -9.66
C LEU A 97 2.35 14.61 -9.22
N LEU A 98 1.09 14.61 -8.77
CA LEU A 98 0.36 13.39 -8.44
C LEU A 98 0.20 12.50 -9.68
N LEU A 99 -0.25 13.06 -10.80
CA LEU A 99 -0.39 12.36 -12.08
C LEU A 99 0.93 11.77 -12.55
N LYS A 100 2.04 12.50 -12.40
CA LYS A 100 3.37 11.98 -12.76
C LYS A 100 3.76 10.76 -11.92
N SER A 101 3.51 10.78 -10.61
CA SER A 101 3.81 9.63 -9.75
C SER A 101 2.86 8.45 -10.02
N LEU A 102 1.58 8.70 -10.29
CA LEU A 102 0.62 7.66 -10.71
C LEU A 102 1.01 7.04 -12.05
N LYS A 103 1.43 7.85 -13.02
CA LYS A 103 1.89 7.37 -14.32
C LYS A 103 3.12 6.48 -14.20
N ARG A 104 4.07 6.83 -13.33
CA ARG A 104 5.24 5.99 -13.08
C ARG A 104 4.85 4.63 -12.48
N LEU A 105 3.85 4.61 -11.60
CA LEU A 105 3.31 3.37 -11.05
C LEU A 105 2.61 2.54 -12.14
N ASP A 106 1.81 3.19 -12.98
CA ASP A 106 1.14 2.55 -14.12
C ASP A 106 2.14 1.93 -15.11
N GLU A 107 3.17 2.70 -15.51
CA GLU A 107 4.27 2.22 -16.35
C GLU A 107 4.93 0.98 -15.73
N TYR A 108 5.19 0.99 -14.43
CA TYR A 108 5.76 -0.18 -13.75
C TYR A 108 4.83 -1.39 -13.81
N LEU A 109 3.53 -1.21 -13.53
CA LEU A 109 2.54 -2.29 -13.55
C LEU A 109 2.33 -2.90 -14.95
N GLN A 110 2.50 -2.09 -15.99
CA GLN A 110 2.41 -2.52 -17.39
C GLN A 110 3.70 -3.17 -17.91
N MET A 111 4.87 -2.86 -17.32
CA MET A 111 6.14 -3.46 -17.70
C MET A 111 6.24 -4.91 -17.19
N PRO A 112 6.47 -5.92 -18.05
CA PRO A 112 6.58 -7.31 -17.63
C PRO A 112 7.79 -7.53 -16.72
N LEU A 113 7.63 -8.36 -15.68
CA LEU A 113 8.73 -8.75 -14.80
C LEU A 113 9.64 -9.78 -15.47
N ALA A 114 10.83 -10.00 -14.93
CA ALA A 114 11.81 -10.94 -15.49
C ALA A 114 11.26 -12.37 -15.61
N GLU A 115 10.36 -12.77 -14.71
CA GLU A 115 9.69 -14.07 -14.73
C GLU A 115 8.62 -14.20 -15.82
N GLU A 116 8.09 -13.08 -16.33
CA GLU A 116 7.11 -13.05 -17.42
C GLU A 116 7.79 -13.04 -18.80
N ILE A 117 9.09 -12.76 -18.86
CA ILE A 117 9.84 -12.65 -20.11
C ILE A 117 10.46 -14.01 -20.46
N ASP A 118 10.03 -14.59 -21.58
CA ASP A 118 10.70 -15.77 -22.14
C ASP A 118 12.02 -15.36 -22.81
N ALA A 119 13.14 -15.70 -22.17
CA ALA A 119 14.48 -15.43 -22.67
C ALA A 119 14.80 -16.06 -24.03
N ASN A 120 13.99 -17.03 -24.51
CA ASN A 120 14.15 -17.65 -25.82
C ASN A 120 13.21 -17.09 -26.90
N SER A 121 12.28 -16.21 -26.51
CA SER A 121 11.40 -15.53 -27.45
C SER A 121 12.12 -14.36 -28.11
N VAL A 122 11.88 -14.17 -29.42
CA VAL A 122 12.35 -13.00 -30.19
C VAL A 122 11.30 -11.90 -30.22
N ASP A 123 10.10 -12.18 -29.71
CA ASP A 123 8.97 -11.26 -29.70
C ASP A 123 9.02 -10.33 -28.49
N ASP A 124 8.47 -9.12 -28.65
CA ASP A 124 8.30 -8.16 -27.57
C ASP A 124 7.43 -8.80 -26.47
N PRO A 125 7.84 -8.81 -25.20
CA PRO A 125 7.11 -9.49 -24.12
C PRO A 125 5.71 -8.91 -23.85
N GLY A 126 5.36 -7.78 -24.49
CA GLY A 126 4.04 -7.19 -24.43
C GLY A 126 3.74 -6.55 -23.06
N VAL A 127 2.44 -6.42 -22.76
CA VAL A 127 1.97 -5.87 -21.49
C VAL A 127 2.00 -6.97 -20.43
N SER A 128 2.50 -6.62 -19.25
CA SER A 128 2.46 -7.43 -18.04
C SER A 128 1.07 -8.03 -17.77
N THR A 129 1.04 -9.26 -17.29
CA THR A 129 -0.20 -10.00 -16.96
C THR A 129 -0.40 -10.21 -15.47
N ARG A 130 0.55 -9.77 -14.65
CA ARG A 130 0.52 -9.95 -13.20
C ARG A 130 -0.64 -9.21 -12.54
N SER A 131 -1.09 -9.74 -11.40
CA SER A 131 -2.23 -9.19 -10.65
C SER A 131 -1.84 -8.13 -9.61
N PHE A 132 -0.60 -8.15 -9.11
CA PHE A 132 -0.10 -7.29 -8.04
C PHE A 132 1.30 -6.75 -8.35
N LEU A 133 1.86 -5.91 -7.47
CA LEU A 133 3.11 -5.19 -7.73
C LEU A 133 4.26 -6.12 -8.14
N ASP A 134 4.41 -7.23 -7.42
CA ASP A 134 5.57 -8.13 -7.51
C ASP A 134 5.26 -9.49 -8.16
N GLY A 135 4.04 -9.67 -8.70
CA GLY A 135 3.62 -10.93 -9.30
C GLY A 135 2.14 -11.25 -9.11
N PRO A 136 1.75 -12.54 -9.09
CA PRO A 136 0.36 -12.96 -8.97
C PRO A 136 -0.18 -12.94 -7.53
N ASP A 137 0.71 -12.85 -6.52
CA ASP A 137 0.36 -12.88 -5.10
C ASP A 137 0.61 -11.54 -4.41
N LEU A 138 -0.16 -11.23 -3.38
CA LEU A 138 0.00 -10.03 -2.56
C LEU A 138 1.27 -10.07 -1.72
N THR A 139 2.03 -8.97 -1.74
CA THR A 139 3.26 -8.77 -0.97
C THR A 139 3.11 -7.65 0.07
N LEU A 140 4.16 -7.41 0.86
CA LEU A 140 4.27 -6.26 1.75
C LEU A 140 4.17 -4.93 0.99
N ALA A 141 4.67 -4.86 -0.25
CA ALA A 141 4.57 -3.66 -1.08
C ALA A 141 3.09 -3.32 -1.36
N ASP A 142 2.28 -4.33 -1.67
CA ASP A 142 0.84 -4.17 -1.91
C ASP A 142 0.10 -3.77 -0.63
N CYS A 143 0.44 -4.39 0.50
CA CYS A 143 -0.13 -4.05 1.81
C CYS A 143 0.11 -2.59 2.21
N ASN A 144 1.23 -2.03 1.78
CA ASN A 144 1.60 -0.64 2.02
C ASN A 144 0.92 0.33 1.04
N LEU A 145 0.84 -0.04 -0.25
CA LEU A 145 0.38 0.85 -1.31
C LEU A 145 -1.14 0.85 -1.49
N LEU A 146 -1.80 -0.31 -1.46
CA LEU A 146 -3.24 -0.44 -1.77
C LEU A 146 -4.14 0.41 -0.86
N PRO A 147 -3.97 0.44 0.48
CA PRO A 147 -4.77 1.32 1.34
C PRO A 147 -4.58 2.80 1.00
N LYS A 148 -3.36 3.20 0.63
CA LYS A 148 -3.04 4.58 0.24
C LYS A 148 -3.70 4.95 -1.08
N LEU A 149 -3.63 4.08 -2.09
CA LEU A 149 -4.30 4.29 -3.37
C LEU A 149 -5.81 4.36 -3.22
N HIS A 150 -6.40 3.53 -2.37
CA HIS A 150 -7.84 3.58 -2.07
C HIS A 150 -8.26 4.93 -1.47
N ILE A 151 -7.50 5.45 -0.49
CA ILE A 151 -7.73 6.79 0.07
C ILE A 151 -7.65 7.86 -1.03
N ILE A 152 -6.66 7.78 -1.92
CA ILE A 152 -6.50 8.72 -3.03
C ILE A 152 -7.74 8.69 -3.93
N LYS A 153 -8.18 7.51 -4.38
CA LYS A 153 -9.36 7.32 -5.25
C LYS A 153 -10.59 7.99 -4.64
N ILE A 154 -10.88 7.74 -3.36
CA ILE A 154 -12.08 8.26 -2.70
C ILE A 154 -11.97 9.76 -2.42
N VAL A 155 -10.87 10.19 -1.79
CA VAL A 155 -10.74 11.56 -1.28
C VAL A 155 -10.49 12.55 -2.42
N ALA A 156 -9.68 12.19 -3.43
CA ALA A 156 -9.45 13.06 -4.57
C ALA A 156 -10.75 13.29 -5.37
N ARG A 157 -11.53 12.22 -5.60
CA ARG A 157 -12.86 12.32 -6.22
C ARG A 157 -13.79 13.21 -5.40
N LYS A 158 -13.89 12.97 -4.09
CA LYS A 158 -14.85 13.67 -3.22
C LYS A 158 -14.58 15.17 -3.07
N TYR A 159 -13.32 15.57 -2.93
CA TYR A 159 -12.97 16.96 -2.55
C TYR A 159 -12.41 17.79 -3.69
N ARG A 160 -11.93 17.15 -4.77
CA ARG A 160 -11.33 17.84 -5.92
C ARG A 160 -11.97 17.47 -7.26
N GLY A 161 -12.86 16.48 -7.31
CA GLY A 161 -13.38 15.95 -8.57
C GLY A 161 -12.31 15.33 -9.45
N PHE A 162 -11.15 14.98 -8.86
CA PHE A 162 -10.06 14.35 -9.57
C PHE A 162 -10.31 12.85 -9.66
N GLU A 163 -10.18 12.30 -10.85
CA GLU A 163 -10.24 10.87 -11.11
C GLU A 163 -8.93 10.42 -11.76
N ILE A 164 -8.55 9.16 -11.49
CA ILE A 164 -7.40 8.56 -12.15
C ILE A 164 -7.75 8.42 -13.64
N PRO A 165 -6.91 8.95 -14.55
CA PRO A 165 -7.16 8.86 -15.98
C PRO A 165 -7.37 7.41 -16.46
N ALA A 166 -8.34 7.21 -17.35
CA ALA A 166 -8.71 5.88 -17.88
C ALA A 166 -7.65 5.26 -18.81
N ASP A 167 -6.61 6.02 -19.21
CA ASP A 167 -5.45 5.49 -19.92
C ASP A 167 -4.46 4.76 -18.99
N MET A 168 -4.60 4.90 -17.66
CA MET A 168 -3.77 4.22 -16.66
C MET A 168 -4.34 2.85 -16.29
N ASN A 169 -4.30 1.90 -17.24
CA ASN A 169 -4.90 0.57 -17.10
C ASN A 169 -4.33 -0.27 -15.94
N GLY A 170 -3.07 -0.03 -15.53
CA GLY A 170 -2.42 -0.78 -14.45
C GLY A 170 -2.86 -0.31 -13.07
N VAL A 171 -3.17 0.98 -12.90
CA VAL A 171 -3.58 1.57 -11.61
C VAL A 171 -5.10 1.57 -11.45
N GLU A 172 -5.84 1.22 -12.51
CA GLU A 172 -7.28 1.06 -12.44
C GLU A 172 -7.65 -0.21 -11.66
N PHE A 173 -7.71 -0.08 -10.34
CA PHE A 173 -8.40 -1.04 -9.50
C PHE A 173 -9.90 -0.92 -9.83
N GLY A 174 -10.35 -1.80 -10.72
CA GLY A 174 -11.78 -2.02 -11.00
C GLY A 174 -12.54 -2.07 -9.69
N ASP A 175 -13.76 -1.52 -9.67
CA ASP A 175 -14.53 -1.26 -8.45
C ASP A 175 -14.57 -2.46 -7.50
N ILE A 176 -13.66 -2.45 -6.50
CA ILE A 176 -13.71 -3.27 -5.29
C ILE A 176 -14.55 -2.53 -4.26
#